data_AF-A0AAE0LLL6-F1
#
_entry.id   AF-A0AAE0LLL6-F1
#
_cell.length_a   1.000
_cell.length_b   1.000
_cell.length_c   1.000
_cell.angle_alpha   90.00
_cell.angle_beta   90.00
_cell.angle_gamma   90.00
#
_symmetry.space_group_name_H-M   'P 1'
#
loop_
_entity.id
_entity.type
_entity.pdbx_description
1 polymer ?
#
loop_
_entity_poly.entity_id
_entity_poly.type
_entity_poly.pdbx_seq_one_letter_code
_entity_poly.pdbx_strand_id
1 'polypeptide(L)'
;MAGVNKAYRVDCKYARIVDTESTGLKGVGAKVIILEEASRLDEAVFTEVIVPLLNVRDTAMLAISTPLDENNFYSTLLNMKDPVTRGPMFNVLEIKLICDVCSGKGVKDVCVHRGELIPPWKSDHRRESMTKALFESQPRMYMQEQLGISSSTDARCFDVAAIDDFGKSKVRLEGDPKHVFVGIDTCGGGSNFMALVSGAYSWDGILQILAVDTSPITSDAQLESEVASHAERLRAIIPRTTPLVSIIEANYGGWVQASRVANLLRPYSPVAHVSCDRPSRDGALRPGVYTTWEIKERMRHELQRLLRERRIRLSDRLRCGREADVQELLKQLKRFEYIYKSSSSSVANERKRMISGKVHGQNDDAALALMLLAYWSSYYINNDGKCATGA
;
A
#
# COMPACT_ATOMS: atom_id res chain seq x y z
N MET A 1 37.14 7.51 -51.89
CA MET A 1 36.14 8.22 -51.08
C MET A 1 35.54 7.23 -50.11
N ALA A 2 35.87 7.38 -48.83
CA ALA A 2 35.37 6.59 -47.72
C ALA A 2 34.07 7.22 -47.16
N GLY A 3 33.18 6.39 -46.63
CA GLY A 3 31.96 6.77 -45.91
C GLY A 3 30.74 6.02 -46.44
N VAL A 4 29.90 5.34 -45.64
CA VAL A 4 29.65 5.45 -44.20
C VAL A 4 29.18 4.07 -43.67
N ASN A 5 29.88 3.54 -42.68
CA ASN A 5 29.30 2.61 -41.70
C ASN A 5 28.18 3.34 -40.95
N LYS A 6 26.97 2.75 -40.84
CA LYS A 6 26.31 2.54 -39.54
C LYS A 6 24.90 1.97 -39.66
N ALA A 7 24.70 0.97 -38.80
CA ALA A 7 23.44 0.40 -38.37
C ALA A 7 22.51 1.44 -37.75
N TYR A 8 21.21 1.17 -37.84
CA TYR A 8 20.24 1.68 -36.89
C TYR A 8 19.61 0.50 -36.14
N ARG A 9 19.77 0.60 -34.83
CA ARG A 9 19.39 -0.33 -33.77
C ARG A 9 18.19 0.33 -33.09
N VAL A 10 17.04 -0.33 -33.06
CA VAL A 10 16.05 0.00 -32.02
C VAL A 10 16.61 -0.63 -30.75
N ASP A 11 17.40 0.15 -30.01
CA ASP A 11 17.88 -0.22 -28.68
C ASP A 11 16.76 0.03 -27.66
N CYS A 12 15.59 -0.56 -27.90
CA CYS A 12 14.71 -0.91 -26.81
C CYS A 12 15.27 -2.26 -26.36
N LYS A 13 15.91 -2.31 -25.18
CA LYS A 13 16.58 -3.52 -24.65
C LYS A 13 15.73 -4.81 -24.72
N TYR A 14 14.43 -4.66 -24.95
CA TYR A 14 13.35 -5.61 -24.74
C TYR A 14 12.48 -5.88 -25.98
N ALA A 15 12.74 -5.26 -27.15
CA ALA A 15 11.93 -5.49 -28.35
C ALA A 15 12.79 -5.61 -29.61
N ARG A 16 12.58 -6.67 -30.40
CA ARG A 16 13.20 -6.86 -31.72
C ARG A 16 12.14 -7.05 -32.79
N ILE A 17 12.25 -6.26 -33.85
CA ILE A 17 11.44 -6.37 -35.07
C ILE A 17 12.31 -7.05 -36.12
N VAL A 18 11.83 -8.16 -36.68
CA VAL A 18 12.50 -8.85 -37.79
C VAL A 18 11.72 -8.52 -39.07
N ASP A 19 12.17 -7.49 -39.78
CA ASP A 19 11.83 -7.29 -41.19
C ASP A 19 13.04 -6.77 -41.97
N THR A 20 13.21 -7.31 -43.18
CA THR A 20 14.27 -6.98 -44.13
C THR A 20 13.71 -6.04 -45.20
N GLU A 21 14.41 -4.92 -45.42
CA GLU A 21 14.22 -3.91 -46.47
C GLU A 21 13.15 -2.83 -46.21
N SER A 22 13.46 -1.83 -45.38
CA SER A 22 13.15 -0.41 -45.70
C SER A 22 13.68 0.58 -44.65
N THR A 23 13.97 1.80 -45.11
CA THR A 23 14.49 2.93 -44.34
C THR A 23 13.38 3.72 -43.65
N GLY A 24 13.01 3.30 -42.43
CA GLY A 24 12.19 4.06 -41.47
C GLY A 24 10.89 3.36 -41.05
N LEU A 25 10.45 3.48 -39.78
CA LEU A 25 9.33 2.72 -39.17
C LEU A 25 7.91 3.05 -39.69
N LYS A 26 7.75 4.09 -40.52
CA LYS A 26 6.45 4.40 -41.16
C LYS A 26 6.34 3.61 -42.46
N GLY A 27 5.45 2.62 -42.49
CA GLY A 27 5.22 1.76 -43.65
C GLY A 27 6.00 0.43 -43.65
N VAL A 28 6.65 0.09 -42.53
CA VAL A 28 7.30 -1.22 -42.33
C VAL A 28 6.25 -2.23 -41.90
N GLY A 29 6.19 -3.36 -42.58
CA GLY A 29 5.42 -4.51 -42.12
C GLY A 29 6.23 -5.27 -41.08
N ALA A 30 5.57 -5.91 -40.10
CA ALA A 30 6.27 -6.83 -39.21
C ALA A 30 5.52 -8.16 -39.28
N LYS A 31 6.11 -9.20 -39.87
CA LYS A 31 5.47 -10.52 -39.85
C LYS A 31 5.52 -11.15 -38.45
N VAL A 32 6.61 -10.90 -37.72
CA VAL A 32 6.80 -11.41 -36.36
C VAL A 32 7.42 -10.33 -35.48
N ILE A 33 6.76 -10.03 -34.37
CA ILE A 33 7.22 -9.12 -33.32
C ILE A 33 7.58 -9.96 -32.10
N ILE A 34 8.82 -9.86 -31.61
CA ILE A 34 9.26 -10.55 -30.39
C ILE A 34 9.56 -9.53 -29.31
N LEU A 35 8.85 -9.63 -28.19
CA LEU A 35 9.02 -8.80 -27.00
C LEU A 35 9.64 -9.68 -25.90
N GLU A 36 10.89 -9.40 -25.54
CA GLU A 36 11.64 -10.08 -24.48
C GLU A 36 11.61 -9.21 -23.21
N GLU A 37 11.30 -9.79 -22.06
CA GLU A 37 10.94 -9.04 -20.84
C GLU A 37 9.83 -8.02 -21.09
N ALA A 38 8.77 -8.45 -21.79
CA ALA A 38 7.68 -7.58 -22.21
C ALA A 38 7.00 -6.80 -21.07
N SER A 39 7.03 -7.32 -19.83
CA SER A 39 6.51 -6.62 -18.65
C SER A 39 7.35 -5.41 -18.23
N ARG A 40 8.58 -5.25 -18.73
CA ARG A 40 9.44 -4.08 -18.46
C ARG A 40 9.42 -3.04 -19.58
N LEU A 41 8.65 -3.28 -20.64
CA LEU A 41 8.47 -2.28 -21.69
C LEU A 41 7.74 -1.06 -21.15
N ASP A 42 8.08 0.11 -21.68
CA ASP A 42 7.29 1.31 -21.45
C ASP A 42 5.92 1.16 -22.15
N GLU A 43 4.84 1.49 -21.43
CA GLU A 43 3.47 1.42 -21.95
C GLU A 43 3.29 2.29 -23.20
N ALA A 44 3.99 3.42 -23.28
CA ALA A 44 3.98 4.28 -24.46
C ALA A 44 4.59 3.56 -25.67
N VAL A 45 5.67 2.81 -25.49
CA VAL A 45 6.29 2.03 -26.58
C VAL A 45 5.35 0.93 -27.05
N PHE A 46 4.68 0.23 -26.13
CA PHE A 46 3.70 -0.79 -26.50
C PHE A 46 2.53 -0.17 -27.28
N THR A 47 1.96 0.93 -26.79
CA THR A 47 0.74 1.53 -27.34
C THR A 47 0.98 2.30 -28.63
N GLU A 48 2.10 3.03 -28.73
CA GLU A 48 2.38 3.90 -29.88
C GLU A 48 3.15 3.20 -31.00
N VAL A 49 3.86 2.10 -30.69
CA VAL A 49 4.71 1.40 -31.67
C VAL A 49 4.20 0.00 -31.95
N ILE A 50 3.95 -0.82 -30.92
CA ILE A 50 3.61 -2.24 -31.11
C ILE A 50 2.16 -2.40 -31.58
N VAL A 51 1.20 -1.74 -30.91
CA VAL A 51 -0.23 -1.86 -31.25
C VAL A 51 -0.53 -1.46 -32.71
N PRO A 52 0.01 -0.35 -33.26
CA PRO A 52 -0.19 -0.03 -34.67
C PRO A 52 0.34 -1.08 -35.64
N LEU A 53 1.44 -1.77 -35.29
CA LEU A 53 2.00 -2.84 -36.13
C LEU A 53 1.12 -4.10 -36.13
N LEU A 54 0.37 -4.36 -35.06
CA LEU A 54 -0.60 -5.47 -35.02
C LEU A 54 -1.75 -5.29 -36.03
N ASN A 55 -1.98 -4.08 -36.54
CA ASN A 55 -2.95 -3.84 -37.61
C ASN A 55 -2.44 -4.25 -39.00
N VAL A 56 -1.15 -4.56 -39.15
CA VAL A 56 -0.60 -5.06 -40.40
C VAL A 56 -1.03 -6.52 -40.59
N ARG A 57 -1.53 -6.84 -41.79
CA ARG A 57 -1.98 -8.19 -42.12
C ARG A 57 -0.84 -9.21 -41.96
N ASP A 58 -1.19 -10.39 -41.45
CA ASP A 58 -0.27 -11.53 -41.22
C ASP A 58 0.86 -11.23 -40.20
N THR A 59 0.61 -10.33 -39.25
CA THR A 59 1.50 -10.03 -38.12
C THR A 59 1.22 -10.95 -36.94
N ALA A 60 2.24 -11.61 -36.41
CA ALA A 60 2.19 -12.34 -35.15
C ALA A 60 3.06 -11.64 -34.09
N MET A 61 2.58 -11.61 -32.85
CA MET A 61 3.35 -11.11 -31.71
C MET A 61 3.60 -12.23 -30.72
N LEU A 62 4.86 -12.38 -30.32
CA LEU A 62 5.29 -13.25 -29.24
C LEU A 62 5.86 -12.39 -28.12
N ALA A 63 5.18 -12.39 -26.97
CA ALA A 63 5.63 -11.69 -25.77
C ALA A 63 6.06 -12.69 -24.71
N ILE A 64 7.30 -12.55 -24.26
CA ILE A 64 7.95 -13.41 -23.27
C ILE A 64 8.32 -12.52 -22.10
N SER A 65 7.82 -12.83 -20.91
CA SER A 65 8.21 -12.11 -19.71
C SER A 65 8.02 -12.93 -18.45
N THR A 66 8.73 -12.56 -17.39
CA THR A 66 8.38 -12.96 -16.03
C THR A 66 7.21 -12.11 -15.54
N PRO A 67 6.24 -12.71 -14.83
CA PRO A 67 5.09 -11.97 -14.35
C PRO A 67 5.55 -10.97 -13.26
N LEU A 68 5.42 -9.67 -13.56
CA LEU A 68 5.57 -8.59 -12.60
C LEU A 68 4.22 -8.30 -11.93
N ASP A 69 4.24 -7.53 -10.84
CA ASP A 69 3.08 -7.16 -10.01
C ASP A 69 1.78 -6.88 -10.81
N GLU A 70 0.62 -7.16 -10.19
CA GLU A 70 -0.73 -7.02 -10.76
C GLU A 70 -1.03 -5.65 -11.40
N ASN A 71 -0.26 -4.61 -11.08
CA ASN A 71 -0.47 -3.24 -11.56
C ASN A 71 0.29 -2.89 -12.85
N ASN A 72 0.73 -3.88 -13.61
CA ASN A 72 1.46 -3.68 -14.86
C ASN A 72 0.51 -3.79 -16.09
N PHE A 73 0.71 -2.96 -17.13
CA PHE A 73 -0.04 -3.04 -18.39
C PHE A 73 0.01 -4.45 -19.00
N TYR A 74 1.13 -5.16 -18.81
CA TYR A 74 1.29 -6.54 -19.26
C TYR A 74 0.28 -7.51 -18.64
N SER A 75 0.00 -7.36 -17.34
CA SER A 75 -1.01 -8.18 -16.63
C SER A 75 -2.43 -7.93 -17.15
N THR A 76 -2.68 -6.72 -17.67
CA THR A 76 -3.94 -6.38 -18.35
C THR A 76 -4.05 -7.10 -19.69
N LEU A 77 -2.96 -7.19 -20.46
CA LEU A 77 -2.94 -7.91 -21.74
C LEU A 77 -3.23 -9.40 -21.56
N LEU A 78 -2.68 -10.04 -20.52
CA LEU A 78 -2.91 -11.46 -20.23
C LEU A 78 -4.39 -11.80 -19.99
N ASN A 79 -5.15 -10.86 -19.43
CA ASN A 79 -6.56 -11.05 -19.07
C ASN A 79 -7.54 -10.39 -20.06
N MET A 80 -7.03 -9.76 -21.13
CA MET A 80 -7.83 -9.03 -22.10
C MET A 80 -8.70 -10.00 -22.90
N LYS A 81 -9.97 -9.64 -23.07
CA LYS A 81 -10.93 -10.42 -23.86
C LYS A 81 -11.24 -9.70 -25.16
N ASP A 82 -11.33 -10.47 -26.23
CA ASP A 82 -11.79 -9.96 -27.51
C ASP A 82 -13.27 -9.52 -27.37
N PRO A 83 -13.62 -8.29 -27.76
CA PRO A 83 -14.95 -7.72 -27.54
C PRO A 83 -16.05 -8.42 -28.34
N VAL A 84 -15.71 -9.12 -29.43
CA VAL A 84 -16.68 -9.77 -30.32
C VAL A 84 -16.90 -11.22 -29.91
N THR A 85 -15.81 -11.97 -29.73
CA THR A 85 -15.83 -13.40 -29.44
C THR A 85 -15.93 -13.69 -27.94
N ARG A 86 -15.67 -12.70 -27.08
CA ARG A 86 -15.53 -12.83 -25.61
C ARG A 86 -14.46 -13.82 -25.14
N GLY A 87 -13.70 -14.39 -26.07
CA GLY A 87 -12.54 -15.25 -25.80
C GLY A 87 -11.31 -14.43 -25.41
N PRO A 88 -10.21 -15.09 -24.99
CA PRO A 88 -8.97 -14.40 -24.69
C PRO A 88 -8.43 -13.72 -25.97
N MET A 89 -8.05 -12.44 -25.86
CA MET A 89 -7.50 -11.68 -26.98
C MET A 89 -6.10 -12.18 -27.38
N PHE A 90 -5.37 -12.75 -26.42
CA PHE A 90 -4.05 -13.34 -26.62
C PHE A 90 -4.05 -14.80 -26.15
N ASN A 91 -3.31 -15.65 -26.87
CA ASN A 91 -3.02 -17.01 -26.40
C ASN A 91 -1.93 -16.93 -25.33
N VAL A 92 -2.28 -17.22 -24.09
CA VAL A 92 -1.37 -17.15 -22.94
C VAL A 92 -0.85 -18.55 -22.60
N LEU A 93 0.47 -18.71 -22.60
CA LEU A 93 1.15 -19.92 -22.14
C LEU A 93 1.89 -19.61 -20.84
N GLU A 94 1.42 -20.17 -19.72
CA GLU A 94 2.02 -19.96 -18.40
C GLU A 94 2.91 -21.15 -18.02
N ILE A 95 4.21 -20.89 -17.87
CA ILE A 95 5.21 -21.90 -17.48
C ILE A 95 5.58 -21.67 -16.01
N LYS A 96 5.04 -22.50 -15.10
CA LYS A 96 5.45 -22.52 -13.68
C LYS A 96 6.32 -23.72 -13.36
N LEU A 97 7.38 -23.53 -12.57
CA LEU A 97 8.22 -24.63 -12.09
C LEU A 97 7.68 -25.28 -10.80
N ILE A 98 6.56 -24.77 -10.27
CA ILE A 98 5.84 -25.34 -9.12
C ILE A 98 4.39 -25.59 -9.53
N CYS A 99 3.88 -26.80 -9.28
CA CYS A 99 2.46 -27.09 -9.53
C CYS A 99 1.56 -26.45 -8.47
N ASP A 100 0.30 -26.19 -8.81
CA ASP A 100 -0.65 -25.51 -7.93
C ASP A 100 -0.85 -26.25 -6.60
N VAL A 101 -0.76 -27.59 -6.61
CA VAL A 101 -0.82 -28.45 -5.41
C VAL A 101 0.37 -28.21 -4.48
N CYS A 102 1.58 -28.09 -5.03
CA CYS A 102 2.79 -27.81 -4.24
C CYS A 102 2.83 -26.35 -3.77
N SER A 103 2.31 -25.43 -4.58
CA SER A 103 2.16 -24.02 -4.20
C SER A 103 1.22 -23.87 -3.01
N GLY A 104 0.04 -24.51 -3.03
CA GLY A 104 -0.93 -24.47 -1.93
C GLY A 104 -0.45 -25.15 -0.64
N LYS A 105 0.55 -26.04 -0.72
CA LYS A 105 1.21 -26.68 0.45
C LYS A 105 2.41 -25.90 0.96
N GLY A 106 2.72 -24.74 0.37
CA GLY A 106 3.85 -23.90 0.80
C GLY A 106 5.22 -24.49 0.48
N VAL A 107 5.34 -25.36 -0.54
CA VAL A 107 6.64 -25.86 -1.03
C VAL A 107 7.35 -24.73 -1.78
N LYS A 108 8.55 -24.33 -1.31
CA LYS A 108 9.23 -23.10 -1.78
C LYS A 108 10.47 -23.32 -2.66
N ASP A 109 10.92 -24.56 -2.79
CA ASP A 109 12.24 -24.83 -3.37
C ASP A 109 12.15 -25.63 -4.68
N VAL A 110 11.72 -26.89 -4.63
CA VAL A 110 11.64 -27.75 -5.83
C VAL A 110 10.35 -28.55 -5.83
N CYS A 111 9.55 -28.41 -6.89
CA CYS A 111 8.39 -29.26 -7.11
C CYS A 111 8.84 -30.54 -7.82
N VAL A 112 8.85 -31.66 -7.09
CA VAL A 112 9.19 -32.99 -7.65
C VAL A 112 8.27 -33.42 -8.79
N HIS A 113 7.06 -32.85 -8.87
CA HIS A 113 6.06 -33.16 -9.90
C HIS A 113 6.25 -32.39 -11.21
N ARG A 114 7.18 -31.44 -11.27
CA ARG A 114 7.51 -30.67 -12.48
C ARG A 114 9.00 -30.74 -12.80
N GLY A 115 9.68 -31.78 -12.31
CA GLY A 115 11.11 -31.98 -12.52
C GLY A 115 11.47 -32.11 -14.00
N GLU A 116 10.58 -32.65 -14.82
CA GLU A 116 10.76 -32.77 -16.27
C GLU A 116 10.72 -31.42 -17.02
N LEU A 117 10.15 -30.38 -16.41
CA LEU A 117 10.10 -29.03 -16.98
C LEU A 117 11.35 -28.20 -16.63
N ILE A 118 12.25 -28.74 -15.79
CA ILE A 118 13.51 -28.10 -15.44
C ILE A 118 14.48 -28.31 -16.62
N PRO A 119 14.96 -27.22 -17.25
CA PRO A 119 15.86 -27.38 -18.38
C PRO A 119 17.21 -28.01 -17.98
N PRO A 120 17.87 -28.78 -18.86
CA PRO A 120 19.14 -29.46 -18.56
C PRO A 120 20.27 -28.52 -18.11
N TRP A 121 20.22 -27.24 -18.49
CA TRP A 121 21.21 -26.24 -18.08
C TRP A 121 20.98 -25.65 -16.69
N LYS A 122 19.84 -25.93 -16.06
CA LYS A 122 19.44 -25.45 -14.72
C LYS A 122 19.68 -26.49 -13.62
N SER A 123 19.94 -27.76 -13.96
CA SER A 123 20.18 -28.85 -13.00
C SER A 123 21.56 -28.83 -12.32
N ASP A 124 22.33 -27.76 -12.47
CA ASP A 124 23.63 -27.60 -11.82
C ASP A 124 23.43 -27.09 -10.39
N HIS A 125 23.41 -28.03 -9.44
CA HIS A 125 23.17 -27.80 -8.01
C HIS A 125 24.10 -26.73 -7.40
N ARG A 126 25.28 -26.51 -8.00
CA ARG A 126 26.24 -25.47 -7.57
C ARG A 126 25.76 -24.06 -7.96
N ARG A 127 25.19 -23.90 -9.15
CA ARG A 127 24.61 -22.63 -9.61
C ARG A 127 23.32 -22.30 -8.86
N GLU A 128 22.48 -23.30 -8.61
CA GLU A 128 21.24 -23.12 -7.83
C GLU A 128 21.54 -22.68 -6.39
N SER A 129 22.52 -23.30 -5.72
CA SER A 129 22.93 -22.90 -4.37
C SER A 129 23.53 -21.49 -4.32
N MET A 130 24.34 -21.13 -5.31
CA MET A 130 24.93 -19.79 -5.43
C MET A 130 23.86 -18.73 -5.72
N THR A 131 22.93 -19.01 -6.64
CA THR A 131 21.81 -18.13 -6.95
C THR A 131 20.90 -17.97 -5.72
N LYS A 132 20.58 -19.06 -5.01
CA LYS A 132 19.81 -19.00 -3.76
C LYS A 132 20.49 -18.12 -2.72
N ALA A 133 21.81 -18.25 -2.54
CA ALA A 133 22.61 -17.41 -1.65
C ALA A 133 22.59 -15.92 -2.05
N LEU A 134 22.72 -15.61 -3.34
CA LEU A 134 22.65 -14.23 -3.84
C LEU A 134 21.27 -13.59 -3.64
N PHE A 135 20.21 -14.38 -3.72
CA PHE A 135 18.83 -13.94 -3.50
C PHE A 135 18.33 -14.10 -2.06
N GLU A 136 19.17 -14.50 -1.09
CA GLU A 136 18.76 -14.61 0.33
C GLU A 136 18.18 -13.30 0.88
N SER A 137 18.71 -12.16 0.41
CA SER A 137 18.24 -10.82 0.78
C SER A 137 16.95 -10.40 0.06
N GLN A 138 16.57 -11.07 -1.03
CA GLN A 138 15.45 -10.71 -1.91
C GLN A 138 14.63 -11.94 -2.35
N PRO A 139 13.99 -12.65 -1.41
CA PRO A 139 13.28 -13.91 -1.68
C PRO A 139 12.07 -13.74 -2.63
N ARG A 140 11.45 -12.55 -2.69
CA ARG A 140 10.39 -12.26 -3.66
C ARG A 140 10.92 -12.29 -5.10
N MET A 141 12.07 -11.67 -5.33
CA MET A 141 12.71 -11.64 -6.64
C MET A 141 13.13 -13.04 -7.07
N TYR A 142 13.61 -13.88 -6.14
CA TYR A 142 13.85 -15.30 -6.42
C TYR A 142 12.59 -16.04 -6.85
N MET A 143 11.48 -15.90 -6.12
CA MET A 143 10.23 -16.61 -6.44
C MET A 143 9.64 -16.18 -7.79
N GLN A 144 9.75 -14.89 -8.13
CA GLN A 144 9.30 -14.36 -9.41
C GLN A 144 10.22 -14.79 -10.57
N GLU A 145 11.54 -14.60 -10.44
CA GLU A 145 12.50 -14.84 -11.51
C GLU A 145 12.85 -16.33 -11.70
N GLN A 146 12.93 -17.11 -10.62
CA GLN A 146 13.32 -18.53 -10.71
C GLN A 146 12.15 -19.50 -10.77
N LEU A 147 11.02 -19.17 -10.15
CA LEU A 147 9.89 -20.10 -10.00
C LEU A 147 8.65 -19.66 -10.80
N GLY A 148 8.65 -18.44 -11.35
CA GLY A 148 7.56 -17.92 -12.17
C GLY A 148 6.29 -17.61 -11.38
N ILE A 149 6.40 -17.38 -10.06
CA ILE A 149 5.25 -17.11 -9.20
C ILE A 149 5.09 -15.60 -9.02
N SER A 150 4.01 -15.03 -9.56
CA SER A 150 3.59 -13.67 -9.23
C SER A 150 3.13 -13.60 -7.77
N SER A 151 3.85 -12.86 -6.95
CA SER A 151 3.55 -12.73 -5.51
C SER A 151 2.46 -11.68 -5.26
N SER A 152 1.22 -11.91 -5.70
CA SER A 152 0.26 -10.82 -5.83
C SER A 152 -0.92 -10.78 -4.84
N THR A 153 -0.99 -11.63 -3.81
CA THR A 153 -2.15 -11.58 -2.88
C THR A 153 -1.84 -11.67 -1.38
N ASP A 154 -0.77 -12.35 -0.94
CA ASP A 154 -0.59 -12.66 0.49
C ASP A 154 0.05 -11.58 1.35
N ALA A 155 0.50 -10.47 0.75
CA ALA A 155 1.17 -9.42 1.51
C ALA A 155 0.31 -8.21 1.84
N ARG A 156 -0.81 -7.97 1.15
CA ARG A 156 -1.65 -6.81 1.46
C ARG A 156 -2.28 -6.97 2.85
N CYS A 157 -2.22 -5.91 3.64
CA CYS A 157 -2.78 -5.89 4.99
C CYS A 157 -4.30 -5.72 4.99
N PHE A 158 -4.83 -5.10 3.94
CA PHE A 158 -6.23 -4.74 3.82
C PHE A 158 -6.87 -5.25 2.53
N ASP A 159 -8.17 -5.52 2.60
CA ASP A 159 -8.98 -5.92 1.46
C ASP A 159 -9.32 -4.72 0.57
N VAL A 160 -8.83 -4.73 -0.67
CA VAL A 160 -8.97 -3.63 -1.63
C VAL A 160 -10.44 -3.34 -1.93
N ALA A 161 -11.28 -4.37 -2.05
CA ALA A 161 -12.70 -4.18 -2.34
C ALA A 161 -13.43 -3.49 -1.17
N ALA A 162 -13.05 -3.82 0.07
CA ALA A 162 -13.59 -3.17 1.26
C ALA A 162 -13.14 -1.70 1.37
N ILE A 163 -11.90 -1.40 0.97
CA ILE A 163 -11.40 -0.01 0.89
C ILE A 163 -12.16 0.77 -0.19
N ASP A 164 -12.43 0.17 -1.35
CA ASP A 164 -13.20 0.80 -2.42
C ASP A 164 -14.66 1.09 -2.01
N ASP A 165 -15.30 0.17 -1.28
CA ASP A 165 -16.63 0.40 -0.68
C ASP A 165 -16.59 1.56 0.33
N PHE A 166 -15.58 1.57 1.20
CA PHE A 166 -15.38 2.66 2.15
C PHE A 166 -15.17 4.01 1.45
N GLY A 167 -14.33 4.08 0.43
CA GLY A 167 -14.07 5.31 -0.32
C GLY A 167 -15.29 5.87 -1.08
N LYS A 168 -16.22 5.01 -1.47
CA LYS A 168 -17.50 5.38 -2.11
C LYS A 168 -18.60 5.73 -1.12
N SER A 169 -18.43 5.36 0.16
CA SER A 169 -19.45 5.61 1.16
C SER A 169 -19.63 7.11 1.44
N LYS A 170 -20.88 7.51 1.67
CA LYS A 170 -21.25 8.84 2.18
C LYS A 170 -22.45 8.65 3.10
N VAL A 171 -22.26 8.92 4.38
CA VAL A 171 -23.31 8.76 5.40
C VAL A 171 -23.40 10.03 6.22
N ARG A 172 -24.62 10.41 6.58
CA ARG A 172 -24.85 11.55 7.45
C ARG A 172 -24.66 11.15 8.91
N LEU A 173 -24.01 12.02 9.68
CA LEU A 173 -23.96 11.83 11.12
C LEU A 173 -25.34 12.15 11.71
N GLU A 174 -25.99 11.13 12.26
CA GLU A 174 -27.28 11.28 12.92
C GLU A 174 -27.10 11.69 14.38
N GLY A 175 -27.70 12.83 14.74
CA GLY A 175 -27.61 13.40 16.08
C GLY A 175 -26.24 13.98 16.41
N ASP A 176 -26.12 14.42 17.66
CA ASP A 176 -24.86 14.96 18.17
C ASP A 176 -23.99 13.84 18.74
N PRO A 177 -22.75 13.66 18.25
CA PRO A 177 -21.88 12.62 18.76
C PRO A 177 -21.48 12.93 20.19
N LYS A 178 -21.40 11.88 21.03
CA LYS A 178 -20.91 12.01 22.41
C LYS A 178 -19.45 12.45 22.48
N HIS A 179 -18.65 11.98 21.54
CA HIS A 179 -17.23 12.29 21.42
C HIS A 179 -16.84 12.35 19.94
N VAL A 180 -15.88 13.21 19.61
CA VAL A 180 -15.16 13.14 18.33
C VAL A 180 -13.73 12.76 18.62
N PHE A 181 -13.28 11.68 18.00
CA PHE A 181 -11.92 11.18 18.15
C PHE A 181 -11.03 11.77 17.05
N VAL A 182 -9.78 12.08 17.40
CA VAL A 182 -8.76 12.63 16.50
C VAL A 182 -7.52 11.75 16.57
N GLY A 183 -7.31 10.89 15.58
CA GLY A 183 -6.10 10.10 15.41
C GLY A 183 -5.00 10.95 14.78
N ILE A 184 -3.85 11.05 15.42
CA ILE A 184 -2.74 11.90 15.00
C ILE A 184 -1.47 11.06 14.91
N ASP A 185 -0.95 10.88 13.70
CA ASP A 185 0.40 10.40 13.48
C ASP A 185 1.35 11.59 13.39
N THR A 186 2.32 11.65 14.30
CA THR A 186 3.23 12.79 14.43
C THR A 186 4.48 12.57 13.57
N CYS A 187 4.88 13.59 12.82
CA CYS A 187 6.07 13.52 12.00
C CYS A 187 7.35 13.65 12.85
N GLY A 188 8.37 12.84 12.58
CA GLY A 188 9.66 12.92 13.27
C GLY A 188 10.67 13.92 12.70
N GLY A 189 10.25 14.80 11.79
CA GLY A 189 11.15 15.56 10.93
C GLY A 189 11.58 14.77 9.68
N GLY A 190 12.27 15.45 8.77
CA GLY A 190 12.60 14.94 7.43
C GLY A 190 11.42 15.05 6.45
N SER A 191 11.33 14.12 5.49
CA SER A 191 10.30 14.11 4.44
C SER A 191 8.97 13.46 4.84
N ASN A 192 8.79 13.10 6.13
CA ASN A 192 7.57 12.46 6.62
C ASN A 192 6.44 13.47 6.78
N PHE A 193 5.20 13.01 6.61
CA PHE A 193 4.03 13.87 6.76
C PHE A 193 3.45 13.69 8.16
N MET A 194 2.83 14.74 8.68
CA MET A 194 1.88 14.60 9.78
C MET A 194 0.53 14.25 9.18
N ALA A 195 -0.22 13.38 9.84
CA ALA A 195 -1.59 13.07 9.45
C ALA A 195 -2.56 13.20 10.62
N LEU A 196 -3.72 13.80 10.36
CA LEU A 196 -4.83 13.90 11.28
C LEU A 196 -6.06 13.27 10.64
N VAL A 197 -6.64 12.27 11.29
CA VAL A 197 -7.89 11.64 10.87
C VAL A 197 -8.87 11.68 12.02
N SER A 198 -10.02 12.29 11.80
CA SER A 198 -11.05 12.47 12.82
C SER A 198 -12.32 11.73 12.48
N GLY A 199 -12.95 11.16 13.51
CA GLY A 199 -14.21 10.44 13.35
C GLY A 199 -15.03 10.37 14.62
N ALA A 200 -16.30 10.03 14.45
CA ALA A 200 -17.25 9.84 15.54
C ALA A 200 -18.10 8.61 15.28
N TYR A 201 -18.53 7.95 16.35
CA TYR A 201 -19.49 6.86 16.24
C TYR A 201 -20.91 7.43 16.21
N SER A 202 -21.71 6.99 15.24
CA SER A 202 -23.16 7.12 15.30
C SER A 202 -23.76 6.20 16.37
N TRP A 203 -25.03 6.39 16.67
CA TRP A 203 -25.74 5.65 17.72
C TRP A 203 -25.81 4.14 17.46
N ASP A 204 -25.79 3.72 16.19
CA ASP A 204 -25.73 2.32 15.72
C ASP A 204 -24.30 1.74 15.72
N GLY A 205 -23.31 2.54 16.14
CA GLY A 205 -21.93 2.11 16.29
C GLY A 205 -21.15 2.03 14.97
N ILE A 206 -21.55 2.80 13.94
CA ILE A 206 -20.74 3.01 12.74
C ILE A 206 -19.74 4.16 12.98
N LEU A 207 -18.45 3.92 12.72
CA LEU A 207 -17.42 4.96 12.77
C LEU A 207 -17.51 5.82 11.50
N GLN A 208 -17.93 7.08 11.64
CA GLN A 208 -17.98 8.04 10.55
C GLN A 208 -16.75 8.92 10.55
N ILE A 209 -16.01 8.95 9.44
CA ILE A 209 -14.86 9.84 9.25
C ILE A 209 -15.36 11.24 8.89
N LEU A 210 -14.98 12.21 9.72
CA LEU A 210 -15.42 13.60 9.68
C LEU A 210 -14.38 14.55 9.09
N ALA A 211 -13.09 14.24 9.28
CA ALA A 211 -12.02 15.01 8.68
C ALA A 211 -10.76 14.18 8.41
N VAL A 212 -10.02 14.54 7.36
CA VAL A 212 -8.74 13.94 6.98
C VAL A 212 -7.82 15.06 6.51
N ASP A 213 -6.63 15.15 7.10
CA ASP A 213 -5.60 16.12 6.73
C ASP A 213 -4.24 15.44 6.74
N THR A 214 -3.42 15.72 5.73
CA THR A 214 -2.05 15.22 5.64
C THR A 214 -1.14 16.35 5.19
N SER A 215 -0.06 16.64 5.91
CA SER A 215 0.78 17.80 5.57
C SER A 215 2.25 17.51 5.87
N PRO A 216 3.18 17.91 4.97
CA PRO A 216 4.60 17.90 5.31
C PRO A 216 4.83 19.02 6.33
N ILE A 217 5.33 18.68 7.51
CA ILE A 217 5.60 19.66 8.57
C ILE A 217 7.09 19.92 8.62
N THR A 218 7.47 21.14 8.28
CA THR A 218 8.87 21.59 8.26
C THR A 218 9.18 22.59 9.38
N SER A 219 8.15 23.12 10.05
CA SER A 219 8.29 24.07 11.13
C SER A 219 7.19 23.96 12.18
N ASP A 220 7.48 24.52 13.34
CA ASP A 220 6.55 24.62 14.47
C ASP A 220 5.30 25.44 14.13
N ALA A 221 5.46 26.56 13.41
CA ALA A 221 4.33 27.38 12.98
C ALA A 221 3.39 26.62 12.03
N GLN A 222 3.95 25.75 11.16
CA GLN A 222 3.14 24.87 10.33
C GLN A 222 2.40 23.82 11.16
N LEU A 223 3.07 23.18 12.13
CA LEU A 223 2.41 22.26 13.05
C LEU A 223 1.21 22.92 13.74
N GLU A 224 1.40 24.11 14.29
CA GLU A 224 0.35 24.90 14.96
C GLU A 224 -0.80 25.23 14.02
N SER A 225 -0.49 25.74 12.82
CA SER A 225 -1.50 26.10 11.83
C SER A 225 -2.31 24.88 11.36
N GLU A 226 -1.66 23.75 11.12
CA GLU A 226 -2.34 22.54 10.61
C GLU A 226 -3.27 21.93 11.66
N VAL A 227 -2.80 21.82 12.91
CA VAL A 227 -3.63 21.32 14.03
C VAL A 227 -4.81 22.24 14.30
N ALA A 228 -4.57 23.56 14.34
CA ALA A 228 -5.62 24.57 14.51
C ALA A 228 -6.67 24.50 13.41
N SER A 229 -6.22 24.47 12.14
CA SER A 229 -7.10 24.43 10.99
C SER A 229 -7.96 23.16 10.95
N HIS A 230 -7.39 22.01 11.32
CA HIS A 230 -8.15 20.75 11.45
C HIS A 230 -9.23 20.86 12.54
N ALA A 231 -8.88 21.37 13.72
CA ALA A 231 -9.82 21.53 14.83
C ALA A 231 -10.94 22.52 14.51
N GLU A 232 -10.65 23.63 13.81
CA GLU A 232 -11.64 24.60 13.35
C GLU A 232 -12.63 23.99 12.36
N ARG A 233 -12.13 23.22 11.38
CA ARG A 233 -12.99 22.48 10.43
C ARG A 233 -13.94 21.52 11.15
N LEU A 234 -13.46 20.81 12.17
CA LEU A 234 -14.31 19.95 12.99
C LEU A 234 -15.37 20.78 13.73
N ARG A 235 -14.96 21.86 14.41
CA ARG A 235 -15.86 22.75 15.16
C ARG A 235 -16.89 23.47 14.28
N ALA A 236 -16.69 23.52 12.97
CA ALA A 236 -17.68 24.02 12.01
C ALA A 236 -18.80 23.00 11.69
N ILE A 237 -18.59 21.71 11.97
CA ILE A 237 -19.57 20.65 11.66
C ILE A 237 -20.13 19.93 12.89
N ILE A 238 -19.48 20.04 14.06
CA ILE A 238 -19.91 19.44 15.33
C ILE A 238 -20.24 20.53 16.38
N PRO A 239 -21.08 20.23 17.37
CA PRO A 239 -21.34 21.14 18.48
C PRO A 239 -20.06 21.52 19.24
N ARG A 240 -19.96 22.77 19.68
CA ARG A 240 -18.84 23.25 20.51
C ARG A 240 -18.75 22.54 21.87
N THR A 241 -19.86 22.00 22.34
CA THR A 241 -19.95 21.24 23.60
C THR A 241 -19.43 19.80 23.48
N THR A 242 -19.33 19.24 22.27
CA THR A 242 -18.84 17.88 22.07
C THR A 242 -17.34 17.80 22.39
N PRO A 243 -16.89 16.89 23.28
CA PRO A 243 -15.48 16.69 23.56
C PRO A 243 -14.70 16.17 22.35
N LEU A 244 -13.53 16.77 22.10
CA LEU A 244 -12.51 16.20 21.23
C LEU A 244 -11.63 15.25 22.04
N VAL A 245 -11.44 14.01 21.57
CA VAL A 245 -10.58 13.01 22.22
C VAL A 245 -9.41 12.71 21.31
N SER A 246 -8.23 13.24 21.61
CA SER A 246 -7.06 13.03 20.75
C SER A 246 -6.32 11.74 21.09
N ILE A 247 -5.92 11.01 20.05
CA ILE A 247 -5.11 9.79 20.10
C ILE A 247 -3.81 10.13 19.34
N ILE A 248 -2.75 10.43 20.08
CA ILE A 248 -1.51 10.99 19.50
C ILE A 248 -0.41 9.93 19.53
N GLU A 249 0.18 9.60 18.39
CA GLU A 249 1.34 8.71 18.36
C GLU A 249 2.55 9.36 19.06
N ALA A 250 3.13 8.62 20.01
CA ALA A 250 4.25 9.06 20.83
C ALA A 250 5.55 8.26 20.54
N ASN A 251 5.63 7.55 19.41
CA ASN A 251 6.84 6.83 19.05
C ASN A 251 8.02 7.75 18.72
N TYR A 252 7.72 8.92 18.14
CA TYR A 252 8.72 9.92 17.80
C TYR A 252 8.64 11.10 18.77
N GLY A 253 9.79 11.58 19.27
CA GLY A 253 9.84 12.65 20.28
C GLY A 253 9.21 12.26 21.64
N GLY A 254 8.71 11.04 21.78
CA GLY A 254 8.08 10.54 22.99
C GLY A 254 6.85 11.36 23.40
N TRP A 255 6.60 11.39 24.71
CA TRP A 255 5.54 12.19 25.33
C TRP A 255 5.70 13.69 25.11
N VAL A 256 6.90 14.21 24.80
CA VAL A 256 7.13 15.66 24.63
C VAL A 256 6.42 16.18 23.39
N GLN A 257 6.59 15.51 22.25
CA GLN A 257 5.91 15.87 21.01
C GLN A 257 4.40 15.66 21.14
N ALA A 258 3.96 14.55 21.74
CA ALA A 258 2.55 14.30 21.99
C ALA A 258 1.91 15.36 22.90
N SER A 259 2.61 15.80 23.96
CA SER A 259 2.16 16.86 24.87
C SER A 259 2.08 18.21 24.18
N ARG A 260 3.00 18.50 23.25
CA ARG A 260 2.93 19.70 22.43
C ARG A 260 1.67 19.73 21.59
N VAL A 261 1.40 18.67 20.82
CA VAL A 261 0.19 18.58 19.99
C VAL A 261 -1.07 18.63 20.85
N ALA A 262 -1.08 17.96 22.01
CA ALA A 262 -2.18 18.04 22.97
C ALA A 262 -2.46 19.48 23.43
N ASN A 263 -1.42 20.25 23.74
CA ASN A 263 -1.57 21.66 24.13
C ASN A 263 -2.16 22.53 23.02
N LEU A 264 -1.85 22.25 21.75
CA LEU A 264 -2.41 22.97 20.60
C LEU A 264 -3.91 22.74 20.43
N LEU A 265 -4.43 21.61 20.90
CA LEU A 265 -5.87 21.33 20.89
C LEU A 265 -6.61 21.98 22.05
N ARG A 266 -5.93 22.39 23.13
CA ARG A 266 -6.54 22.95 24.35
C ARG A 266 -7.48 24.15 24.12
N PRO A 267 -7.18 25.11 23.23
CA PRO A 267 -8.09 26.21 22.91
C PRO A 267 -9.45 25.75 22.37
N TYR A 268 -9.54 24.54 21.81
CA TYR A 268 -10.74 23.95 21.24
C TYR A 268 -11.52 23.10 22.27
N SER A 269 -11.45 23.45 23.55
CA SER A 269 -12.13 22.74 24.65
C SER A 269 -13.65 22.62 24.43
N PRO A 270 -14.30 21.55 24.95
CA PRO A 270 -13.72 20.49 25.79
C PRO A 270 -12.85 19.50 25.01
N VAL A 271 -11.69 19.15 25.57
CA VAL A 271 -10.69 18.25 24.97
C VAL A 271 -10.21 17.26 26.03
N ALA A 272 -10.02 16.00 25.62
CA ALA A 272 -9.37 14.95 26.38
C ALA A 272 -8.29 14.27 25.51
N HIS A 273 -7.34 13.59 26.14
CA HIS A 273 -6.24 12.93 25.45
C HIS A 273 -6.13 11.48 25.94
N VAL A 274 -5.99 10.54 25.00
CA VAL A 274 -5.70 9.14 25.33
C VAL A 274 -4.25 9.03 25.81
N SER A 275 -4.03 8.27 26.88
CA SER A 275 -2.73 7.99 27.46
C SER A 275 -2.51 6.48 27.58
N CYS A 276 -1.29 6.02 27.28
CA CYS A 276 -0.80 4.69 27.66
C CYS A 276 0.09 4.72 28.91
N ASP A 277 0.35 5.89 29.50
CA ASP A 277 1.16 5.99 30.70
C ASP A 277 0.41 5.37 31.88
N ARG A 278 1.15 4.64 32.73
CA ARG A 278 0.66 4.35 34.07
C ARG A 278 0.60 5.67 34.85
N PRO A 279 -0.39 5.87 35.72
CA PRO A 279 -0.43 7.05 36.57
C PRO A 279 0.94 7.23 37.24
N SER A 280 1.56 8.38 37.02
CA SER A 280 2.77 8.75 37.74
C SER A 280 2.48 8.82 39.25
N ARG A 281 3.51 8.93 40.11
CA ARG A 281 3.31 9.11 41.55
C ARG A 281 2.38 10.30 41.89
N ASP A 282 2.31 11.28 40.99
CA ASP A 282 1.49 12.49 41.12
C ASP A 282 0.11 12.37 40.41
N GLY A 283 -0.23 11.20 39.88
CA GLY A 283 -1.50 10.93 39.18
C GLY A 283 -1.62 11.57 37.80
N ALA A 284 -0.65 12.37 37.35
CA ALA A 284 -0.65 12.98 36.03
C ALA A 284 -0.42 11.92 34.94
N LEU A 285 -1.34 11.87 33.97
CA LEU A 285 -1.27 11.03 32.78
C LEU A 285 -0.74 11.87 31.61
N ARG A 286 0.34 11.42 30.96
CA ARG A 286 0.89 12.13 29.81
C ARG A 286 0.14 11.71 28.55
N PRO A 287 -0.23 12.65 27.67
CA PRO A 287 -0.90 12.32 26.42
C PRO A 287 0.02 11.51 25.53
N GLY A 288 -0.57 10.55 24.80
CA GLY A 288 0.11 9.79 23.77
C GLY A 288 -0.04 8.29 23.92
N VAL A 289 0.05 7.61 22.78
CA VAL A 289 0.01 6.16 22.67
C VAL A 289 1.24 5.64 21.92
N TYR A 290 1.78 4.51 22.36
CA TYR A 290 2.89 3.84 21.69
C TYR A 290 2.36 2.85 20.66
N THR A 291 3.00 2.76 19.49
CA THR A 291 2.63 1.79 18.45
C THR A 291 3.72 0.74 18.29
N THR A 292 3.74 -0.23 19.23
CA THR A 292 4.59 -1.43 19.08
C THR A 292 4.13 -2.28 17.90
N TRP A 293 4.92 -3.27 17.52
CA TRP A 293 4.54 -4.17 16.43
C TRP A 293 3.21 -4.89 16.72
N GLU A 294 3.03 -5.37 17.95
CA GLU A 294 1.83 -6.07 18.41
C GLU A 294 0.61 -5.13 18.37
N ILE A 295 0.78 -3.89 18.84
CA ILE A 295 -0.28 -2.87 18.79
C ILE A 295 -0.62 -2.56 17.35
N LYS A 296 0.37 -2.37 16.46
CA LYS A 296 0.15 -2.14 15.03
C LYS A 296 -0.68 -3.25 14.38
N GLU A 297 -0.38 -4.52 14.69
CA GLU A 297 -1.15 -5.65 14.17
C GLU A 297 -2.59 -5.66 14.70
N ARG A 298 -2.81 -5.34 15.99
CA ARG A 298 -4.15 -5.19 16.57
C ARG A 298 -4.94 -4.06 15.93
N MET A 299 -4.30 -2.90 15.73
CA MET A 299 -4.92 -1.75 15.05
C MET A 299 -5.34 -2.12 13.63
N ARG A 300 -4.48 -2.84 12.91
CA ARG A 300 -4.78 -3.31 11.54
C ARG A 300 -5.94 -4.32 11.55
N HIS A 301 -5.97 -5.25 12.49
CA HIS A 301 -7.10 -6.19 12.65
C HIS A 301 -8.42 -5.44 12.86
N GLU A 302 -8.44 -4.46 13.77
CA GLU A 302 -9.66 -3.71 14.07
C GLU A 302 -10.13 -2.89 12.87
N LEU A 303 -9.23 -2.17 12.20
CA LEU A 303 -9.60 -1.43 10.99
C LEU A 303 -10.09 -2.35 9.87
N GLN A 304 -9.43 -3.49 9.63
CA GLN A 304 -9.87 -4.48 8.64
C GLN A 304 -11.26 -5.04 8.96
N ARG A 305 -11.56 -5.27 10.24
CA ARG A 305 -12.88 -5.70 10.70
C ARG A 305 -13.94 -4.65 10.38
N LEU A 306 -13.69 -3.39 10.74
CA LEU A 306 -14.60 -2.28 10.45
C LEU A 306 -14.86 -2.10 8.94
N LEU A 307 -13.81 -2.21 8.12
CA LEU A 307 -13.91 -2.13 6.66
C LEU A 307 -14.79 -3.25 6.09
N ARG A 308 -14.52 -4.51 6.47
CA ARG A 308 -15.29 -5.67 5.96
C ARG A 308 -16.73 -5.69 6.42
N GLU A 309 -16.98 -5.33 7.67
CA GLU A 309 -18.31 -5.28 8.26
C GLU A 309 -19.08 -4.02 7.89
N ARG A 310 -18.52 -3.14 7.04
CA ARG A 310 -19.16 -1.89 6.63
C ARG A 310 -19.48 -0.95 7.82
N ARG A 311 -18.73 -1.08 8.91
CA ARG A 311 -18.86 -0.31 10.16
C ARG A 311 -17.96 0.92 10.22
N ILE A 312 -17.32 1.25 9.10
CA ILE A 312 -16.63 2.52 8.89
C ILE A 312 -17.07 3.15 7.58
N ARG A 313 -17.32 4.45 7.61
CA ARG A 313 -17.91 5.21 6.49
C ARG A 313 -17.34 6.63 6.44
N LEU A 314 -17.29 7.24 5.26
CA LEU A 314 -17.01 8.67 5.14
C LEU A 314 -18.29 9.47 5.39
N SER A 315 -18.17 10.60 6.08
CA SER A 315 -19.29 11.50 6.26
C SER A 315 -19.66 12.22 4.95
N ASP A 316 -20.93 12.52 4.75
CA ASP A 316 -21.39 13.46 3.71
C ASP A 316 -20.92 14.90 3.97
N ARG A 317 -20.63 15.24 5.23
CA ARG A 317 -20.07 16.53 5.68
C ARG A 317 -18.55 16.47 5.93
N LEU A 318 -17.87 15.49 5.34
CA LEU A 318 -16.41 15.32 5.43
C LEU A 318 -15.68 16.64 5.13
N ARG A 319 -14.75 17.02 6.00
CA ARG A 319 -13.90 18.21 5.85
C ARG A 319 -12.45 17.81 5.66
N CYS A 320 -11.82 18.32 4.62
CA CYS A 320 -10.39 18.12 4.37
C CYS A 320 -9.77 19.49 4.08
N GLY A 321 -8.49 19.65 4.43
CA GLY A 321 -7.68 20.79 4.01
C GLY A 321 -7.44 20.73 2.51
N ARG A 322 -7.27 19.52 1.95
CA ARG A 322 -7.15 19.30 0.50
C ARG A 322 -8.04 18.14 0.06
N GLU A 323 -8.70 18.27 -1.10
CA GLU A 323 -9.54 17.20 -1.65
C GLU A 323 -8.77 15.89 -1.89
N ALA A 324 -7.47 16.02 -2.19
CA ALA A 324 -6.58 14.89 -2.41
C ALA A 324 -6.30 14.06 -1.15
N ASP A 325 -6.53 14.59 0.07
CA ASP A 325 -6.16 13.92 1.31
C ASP A 325 -6.92 12.60 1.52
N VAL A 326 -8.19 12.54 1.10
CA VAL A 326 -8.98 11.30 1.14
C VAL A 326 -8.46 10.28 0.14
N GLN A 327 -8.11 10.73 -1.07
CA GLN A 327 -7.58 9.84 -2.11
C GLN A 327 -6.22 9.28 -1.70
N GLU A 328 -5.39 10.11 -1.06
CA GLU A 328 -4.10 9.68 -0.52
C GLU A 328 -4.27 8.68 0.62
N LEU A 329 -5.21 8.91 1.56
CA LEU A 329 -5.57 7.92 2.59
C LEU A 329 -5.96 6.56 1.97
N LEU A 330 -6.88 6.56 1.00
CA LEU A 330 -7.32 5.33 0.35
C LEU A 330 -6.17 4.61 -0.39
N LYS A 331 -5.31 5.39 -1.05
CA LYS A 331 -4.12 4.88 -1.73
C LYS A 331 -3.12 4.26 -0.75
N GLN A 332 -2.88 4.89 0.39
CA GLN A 332 -2.00 4.37 1.44
C GLN A 332 -2.55 3.06 2.02
N LEU A 333 -3.85 2.99 2.30
CA LEU A 333 -4.49 1.75 2.80
C LEU A 333 -4.33 0.58 1.82
N LYS A 334 -4.50 0.80 0.52
CA LYS A 334 -4.35 -0.24 -0.52
C LYS A 334 -2.93 -0.78 -0.65
N ARG A 335 -1.94 0.02 -0.26
CA ARG A 335 -0.50 -0.28 -0.39
C ARG A 335 0.10 -0.84 0.88
N PHE A 336 -0.61 -0.75 2.01
CA PHE A 336 -0.12 -1.24 3.28
C PHE A 336 0.11 -2.76 3.21
N GLU A 337 1.35 -3.20 3.46
CA GLU A 337 1.74 -4.59 3.26
C GLU A 337 2.57 -5.19 4.42
N TYR A 338 2.61 -6.51 4.44
CA TYR A 338 3.47 -7.30 5.30
C TYR A 338 4.88 -7.37 4.71
N ILE A 339 5.85 -6.81 5.44
CA ILE A 339 7.28 -6.92 5.18
C ILE A 339 7.87 -8.03 6.04
N TYR A 340 8.62 -8.94 5.43
CA TYR A 340 9.35 -9.97 6.16
C TYR A 340 10.82 -9.56 6.24
N LYS A 341 11.33 -9.30 7.45
CA LYS A 341 12.76 -9.06 7.67
C LYS A 341 13.42 -10.35 8.19
N SER A 342 14.53 -10.75 7.58
CA SER A 342 15.42 -11.76 8.16
C SER A 342 16.14 -11.15 9.35
N SER A 343 16.09 -11.82 10.51
CA SER A 343 16.89 -11.41 11.66
C SER A 343 18.35 -11.78 11.42
N SER A 344 19.27 -10.85 11.65
CA SER A 344 20.72 -11.07 11.55
C SER A 344 21.31 -11.87 12.72
N SER A 345 20.50 -12.32 13.68
CA SER A 345 20.93 -13.09 14.86
C SER A 345 20.86 -14.60 14.60
N SER A 346 22.03 -15.24 14.68
CA SER A 346 22.37 -16.59 14.21
C SER A 346 21.90 -17.78 15.06
N VAL A 347 20.79 -17.70 15.81
CA VAL A 347 20.41 -18.81 16.73
C VAL A 347 18.96 -19.31 16.57
N ALA A 348 18.06 -18.56 15.94
CA ALA A 348 16.78 -19.10 15.50
C ALA A 348 16.28 -18.26 14.31
N ASN A 349 16.04 -18.92 13.18
CA ASN A 349 15.68 -18.30 11.90
C ASN A 349 14.20 -17.86 11.89
N GLU A 350 13.75 -17.13 12.91
CA GLU A 350 12.39 -16.60 12.98
C GLU A 350 12.28 -15.35 12.10
N ARG A 351 11.66 -15.50 10.93
CA ARG A 351 11.32 -14.37 10.06
C ARG A 351 10.35 -13.46 10.80
N LYS A 352 10.79 -12.25 11.17
CA LYS A 352 9.91 -11.26 11.79
C LYS A 352 9.01 -10.66 10.71
N ARG A 353 7.73 -11.02 10.73
CA ARG A 353 6.67 -10.40 9.92
C ARG A 353 6.37 -9.03 10.52
N MET A 354 6.49 -7.96 9.75
CA MET A 354 6.18 -6.59 10.14
C MET A 354 5.15 -6.01 9.17
N ILE A 355 4.37 -5.02 9.59
CA ILE A 355 3.48 -4.27 8.69
C ILE A 355 4.05 -2.87 8.44
N SER A 356 3.95 -2.39 7.21
CA SER A 356 4.46 -1.06 6.82
C SER A 356 3.83 -0.60 5.52
N GLY A 357 3.55 0.69 5.40
CA GLY A 357 3.24 1.34 4.13
C GLY A 357 4.41 2.14 3.53
N LYS A 358 5.52 2.32 4.27
CA LYS A 358 6.72 3.07 3.81
C LYS A 358 7.59 2.36 2.76
N VAL A 359 7.02 1.46 1.96
CA VAL A 359 7.77 0.72 0.95
C VAL A 359 8.15 1.67 -0.20
N HIS A 360 9.40 1.62 -0.66
CA HIS A 360 9.92 2.46 -1.74
C HIS A 360 9.82 3.98 -1.52
N GLY A 361 10.01 4.47 -0.28
CA GLY A 361 10.06 5.91 0.00
C GLY A 361 8.70 6.61 -0.02
N GLN A 362 7.61 5.84 0.12
CA GLN A 362 6.25 6.36 0.20
C GLN A 362 5.85 6.64 1.65
N ASN A 363 4.79 7.43 1.83
CA ASN A 363 4.24 7.79 3.13
C ASN A 363 3.11 6.83 3.51
N ASP A 364 2.95 6.58 4.81
CA ASP A 364 1.86 5.77 5.36
C ASP A 364 1.17 6.44 6.55
N ASP A 365 1.47 7.71 6.78
CA ASP A 365 1.11 8.44 8.00
C ASP A 365 -0.43 8.58 8.10
N ALA A 366 -1.15 8.73 6.98
CA ALA A 366 -2.61 8.81 6.98
C ALA A 366 -3.29 7.47 7.30
N ALA A 367 -2.75 6.37 6.74
CA ALA A 367 -3.22 5.04 7.07
C ALA A 367 -2.98 4.71 8.55
N LEU A 368 -1.83 5.12 9.09
CA LEU A 368 -1.50 4.93 10.50
C LEU A 368 -2.38 5.77 11.43
N ALA A 369 -2.64 7.04 11.08
CA ALA A 369 -3.59 7.89 11.80
C ALA A 369 -5.01 7.31 11.82
N LEU A 370 -5.47 6.71 10.72
CA LEU A 370 -6.76 6.03 10.68
C LEU A 370 -6.77 4.73 11.53
N MET A 371 -5.69 3.96 11.50
CA MET A 371 -5.52 2.77 12.34
C MET A 371 -5.55 3.12 13.83
N LEU A 372 -4.84 4.19 14.22
CA LEU A 372 -4.86 4.75 15.57
C LEU A 372 -6.28 5.13 15.98
N LEU A 373 -6.96 5.90 15.12
CA LEU A 373 -8.34 6.33 15.35
C LEU A 373 -9.24 5.12 15.63
N ALA A 374 -9.30 4.16 14.70
CA ALA A 374 -10.20 3.01 14.78
C ALA A 374 -10.02 2.16 16.05
N TYR A 375 -8.78 1.86 16.40
CA TYR A 375 -8.48 0.99 17.54
C TYR A 375 -8.67 1.69 18.88
N TRP A 376 -8.05 2.86 19.06
CA TRP A 376 -8.06 3.54 20.35
C TRP A 376 -9.39 4.19 20.67
N SER A 377 -10.20 4.58 19.67
CA SER A 377 -11.57 5.03 19.93
C SER A 377 -12.45 3.90 20.44
N SER A 378 -12.34 2.71 19.84
CA SER A 378 -13.02 1.50 20.29
C SER A 378 -12.60 1.13 21.71
N TYR A 379 -11.29 1.15 21.98
CA TYR A 379 -10.75 0.92 23.32
C TYR A 379 -11.27 1.95 24.33
N TYR A 380 -11.24 3.24 24.00
CA TYR A 380 -11.68 4.31 24.88
C TYR A 380 -13.15 4.15 25.29
N ILE A 381 -14.03 3.83 24.34
CA ILE A 381 -15.46 3.61 24.59
C ILE A 381 -15.67 2.39 25.49
N ASN A 382 -15.00 1.28 25.18
CA ASN A 382 -15.17 0.02 25.92
C ASN A 382 -14.60 0.07 27.36
N ASN A 383 -13.78 1.07 27.67
CA ASN A 383 -13.16 1.24 28.98
C ASN A 383 -13.66 2.49 29.73
N ASP A 384 -14.85 3.01 29.38
CA ASP A 384 -15.47 4.18 30.02
C ASP A 384 -14.53 5.40 30.09
N GLY A 385 -13.78 5.65 29.03
CA GLY A 385 -12.83 6.75 28.93
C GLY A 385 -11.56 6.59 29.78
N LYS A 386 -11.33 5.41 30.37
CA LYS A 386 -10.08 5.11 31.07
C LYS A 386 -8.93 4.95 30.07
N CYS A 387 -7.79 5.50 30.45
CA CYS A 387 -6.53 5.37 29.72
C CYS A 387 -6.07 3.90 29.68
N ALA A 388 -5.31 3.55 28.64
CA ALA A 388 -4.83 2.19 28.43
C ALA A 388 -3.66 1.89 29.37
N THR A 389 -3.96 1.65 30.64
CA THR A 389 -2.96 1.28 31.63
C THR A 389 -2.64 -0.21 31.48
N GLY A 390 -1.56 -0.54 30.78
CA GLY A 390 -0.96 -1.89 30.79
C GLY A 390 -1.34 -2.85 29.66
N ALA A 391 -1.36 -2.38 28.42
CA ALA A 391 -1.38 -3.25 27.23
C ALA A 391 0.02 -3.78 26.87
#